data_AF-A0A1F8SA59-F1
#
_entry.id   AF-A0A1F8SA59-F1
#
_cell.length_a   1.000
_cell.length_b   1.000
_cell.length_c   1.000
_cell.angle_alpha   90.00
_cell.angle_beta   90.00
_cell.angle_gamma   90.00
#
_symmetry.space_group_name_H-M   'P 1'
#
loop_
_entity.id
_entity.type
_entity.pdbx_description
1 polymer ?
#
loop_
_entity_poly.entity_id
_entity_poly.type
_entity_poly.pdbx_seq_one_letter_code
_entity_poly.pdbx_strand_id
1 'polypeptide(L)'
;MAIRFVDVLRRITAGGLAGAIVGILVAGVGGRLLMRAAAALNPQATGARTDNGELVGAITLSGSSFLIIINGLFVGVLAGIVWIVVSPWLPRGRWRLPAATIAATAIATPLLVQPDNPDFRILDADVPILAMLIGLVALVGLAIAWLDARLERRLPRPRDPLPLGLIYGVVTLFGLLFLPLAVGFYLSSETCGCLNPPSAIGWALLAVGGTTAASWAIRVATGRTEAPAALMAVGRLGLIAAVGLGTVRVVDDVARILAI
;
A
#
# COMPACT_ATOMS: atom_id res chain seq x y z
N MET A 1 8.08 -29.52 8.55
CA MET A 1 7.57 -28.76 7.38
C MET A 1 6.37 -27.88 7.76
N ALA A 2 5.33 -28.44 8.38
CA ALA A 2 4.10 -27.71 8.76
C ALA A 2 4.33 -26.42 9.58
N ILE A 3 5.13 -26.47 10.65
CA ILE A 3 5.41 -25.29 11.52
C ILE A 3 6.02 -24.12 10.70
N ARG A 4 6.92 -24.43 9.77
CA ARG A 4 7.58 -23.42 8.92
C ARG A 4 6.61 -22.77 7.93
N PHE A 5 5.66 -23.54 7.43
CA PHE A 5 4.60 -23.02 6.57
C PHE A 5 3.66 -22.09 7.35
N VAL A 6 3.27 -22.48 8.56
CA VAL A 6 2.44 -21.65 9.44
C VAL A 6 3.18 -20.36 9.84
N ASP A 7 4.51 -20.38 9.99
CA ASP A 7 5.32 -19.17 10.20
C ASP A 7 5.25 -18.19 9.02
N VAL A 8 5.17 -18.69 7.78
CA VAL A 8 4.98 -17.84 6.58
C VAL A 8 3.58 -17.23 6.61
N LEU A 9 2.55 -18.04 6.83
CA LEU A 9 1.16 -17.57 6.94
C LEU A 9 1.01 -16.52 8.05
N ARG A 10 1.70 -16.68 9.19
CA ARG A 10 1.70 -15.67 10.27
C ARG A 10 2.24 -14.34 9.79
N ARG A 11 3.33 -14.32 9.00
CA ARG A 11 3.93 -13.08 8.47
C ARG A 11 3.00 -12.40 7.47
N ILE A 12 2.41 -13.17 6.56
CA ILE A 12 1.41 -12.67 5.61
C ILE A 12 0.22 -12.07 6.39
N THR A 13 -0.26 -12.78 7.40
CA THR A 13 -1.34 -12.31 8.29
C THR A 13 -0.96 -11.01 9.01
N ALA A 14 0.26 -10.90 9.55
CA ALA A 14 0.73 -9.70 10.23
C ALA A 14 0.72 -8.48 9.28
N GLY A 15 1.28 -8.64 8.08
CA GLY A 15 1.32 -7.58 7.07
C GLY A 15 -0.07 -7.21 6.55
N GLY A 16 -0.93 -8.21 6.33
CA GLY A 16 -2.31 -8.00 5.88
C GLY A 16 -3.17 -7.29 6.92
N LEU A 17 -3.08 -7.68 8.19
CA LEU A 17 -3.75 -6.99 9.29
C LEU A 17 -3.20 -5.58 9.50
N ALA A 18 -1.89 -5.38 9.38
CA ALA A 18 -1.30 -4.06 9.44
C ALA A 18 -1.87 -3.15 8.34
N GLY A 19 -1.91 -3.64 7.10
CA GLY A 19 -2.52 -2.96 5.97
C GLY A 19 -3.98 -2.62 6.21
N ALA A 20 -4.81 -3.59 6.60
CA ALA A 20 -6.24 -3.39 6.86
C ALA A 20 -6.51 -2.33 7.94
N ILE A 21 -5.83 -2.42 9.09
CA ILE A 21 -6.01 -1.49 10.21
C ILE A 21 -5.55 -0.09 9.79
N VAL A 22 -4.39 0.04 9.15
CA VAL A 22 -3.86 1.33 8.70
C VAL A 22 -4.71 1.92 7.58
N GLY A 23 -5.25 1.10 6.68
CA GLY A 23 -6.15 1.56 5.64
C GLY A 23 -7.41 2.21 6.23
N ILE A 24 -8.05 1.57 7.21
CA ILE A 24 -9.22 2.14 7.88
C ILE A 24 -8.85 3.44 8.61
N LEU A 25 -7.80 3.40 9.44
CA LEU A 25 -7.48 4.49 10.36
C LEU A 25 -6.73 5.66 9.70
N VAL A 26 -5.81 5.39 8.79
CA VAL A 26 -4.97 6.41 8.16
C VAL A 26 -5.53 6.77 6.80
N ALA A 27 -5.75 5.82 5.89
CA ALA A 27 -6.25 6.17 4.56
C ALA A 27 -7.72 6.63 4.61
N GLY A 28 -8.59 5.93 5.35
CA GLY A 28 -10.01 6.26 5.50
C GLY A 28 -10.24 7.55 6.28
N VAL A 29 -9.86 7.58 7.56
CA VAL A 29 -10.05 8.79 8.39
C VAL A 29 -9.15 9.93 7.93
N GLY A 30 -7.87 9.67 7.63
CA GLY A 30 -6.95 10.70 7.15
C GLY A 30 -7.34 11.27 5.79
N GLY A 31 -7.85 10.45 4.87
CA GLY A 31 -8.41 10.93 3.60
C GLY A 31 -9.59 11.89 3.80
N ARG A 32 -10.49 11.60 4.75
CA ARG A 32 -11.59 12.51 5.11
C ARG A 32 -11.09 13.83 5.71
N LEU A 33 -10.10 13.75 6.61
CA LEU A 33 -9.50 14.96 7.19
C LEU A 33 -8.81 15.80 6.13
N LEU A 34 -8.13 15.16 5.17
CA LEU A 34 -7.47 15.82 4.04
C LEU A 34 -8.49 16.52 3.15
N MET A 35 -9.59 15.86 2.78
CA MET A 35 -10.66 16.48 2.00
C MET A 35 -11.27 17.70 2.71
N ARG A 36 -11.43 17.64 4.04
CA ARG A 36 -11.90 18.77 4.83
C ARG A 36 -10.88 19.92 4.87
N ALA A 37 -9.59 19.60 4.99
CA ALA A 37 -8.53 20.60 4.94
C ALA A 37 -8.45 21.25 3.55
N ALA A 38 -8.58 20.47 2.47
CA ALA A 38 -8.63 20.97 1.10
C ALA A 38 -9.83 21.90 0.88
N ALA A 39 -11.02 21.54 1.38
CA ALA A 39 -12.21 22.41 1.34
C ALA A 39 -12.02 23.74 2.09
N ALA A 40 -11.31 23.71 3.23
CA ALA A 40 -11.01 24.91 4.00
C ALA A 40 -9.99 25.83 3.30
N LEU A 41 -9.06 25.24 2.54
CA LEU A 41 -8.08 25.98 1.73
C LEU A 41 -8.68 26.52 0.43
N ASN A 42 -9.68 25.84 -0.13
CA ASN A 42 -10.41 26.27 -1.32
C ASN A 42 -11.94 26.38 -1.04
N PRO A 43 -12.40 27.51 -0.47
CA PRO A 43 -13.81 27.72 -0.14
C PRO A 43 -14.74 27.66 -1.38
N GLN A 44 -14.23 27.96 -2.58
CA GLN A 44 -15.02 27.92 -3.81
C GLN A 44 -15.30 26.49 -4.30
N ALA A 45 -14.48 25.52 -3.90
CA ALA A 45 -14.69 24.10 -4.17
C ALA A 45 -15.64 23.41 -3.15
N THR A 46 -16.09 24.13 -2.12
CA THR A 46 -16.96 23.55 -1.07
C THR A 46 -18.34 23.22 -1.65
N GLY A 47 -18.75 21.95 -1.54
CA GLY A 47 -20.00 21.46 -2.13
C GLY A 47 -19.88 20.88 -3.56
N ALA A 48 -18.67 20.90 -4.15
CA ALA A 48 -18.40 20.14 -5.37
C ALA A 48 -18.41 18.63 -5.09
N ARG A 49 -18.74 17.82 -6.10
CA ARG A 49 -18.59 16.36 -6.03
C ARG A 49 -17.21 15.97 -6.56
N THR A 50 -16.47 15.15 -5.82
CA THR A 50 -15.27 14.48 -6.32
C THR A 50 -15.65 13.36 -7.29
N ASP A 51 -14.67 12.82 -8.01
CA ASP A 51 -14.86 11.69 -8.94
C ASP A 51 -15.47 10.44 -8.26
N ASN A 52 -15.26 10.31 -6.94
CA ASN A 52 -15.86 9.27 -6.12
C ASN A 52 -17.32 9.56 -5.67
N GLY A 53 -17.93 10.64 -6.18
CA GLY A 53 -19.29 11.05 -5.86
C GLY A 53 -19.45 11.78 -4.51
N GLU A 54 -18.34 12.13 -3.85
CA GLU A 54 -18.35 12.69 -2.51
C GLU A 54 -18.43 14.21 -2.51
N LEU A 55 -19.27 14.77 -1.63
CA LEU A 55 -19.34 16.20 -1.40
C LEU A 55 -18.11 16.69 -0.64
N VAL A 56 -17.31 17.53 -1.30
CA VAL A 56 -16.17 18.22 -0.70
C VAL A 56 -16.67 19.04 0.51
N GLY A 57 -16.22 18.66 1.71
CA GLY A 57 -16.53 19.33 2.98
C GLY A 57 -17.66 18.75 3.83
N ALA A 58 -18.42 17.76 3.36
CA ALA A 58 -19.52 17.16 4.14
C ALA A 58 -19.12 15.83 4.82
N ILE A 59 -19.36 15.72 6.14
CA ILE A 59 -19.27 14.45 6.88
C ILE A 59 -20.71 13.99 7.17
N THR A 60 -21.26 13.09 6.37
CA THR A 60 -22.56 12.45 6.67
C THR A 60 -22.32 11.18 7.49
N LEU A 61 -23.09 10.94 8.56
CA LEU A 61 -22.87 9.81 9.48
C LEU A 61 -23.03 8.44 8.80
N SER A 62 -23.96 8.33 7.83
CA SER A 62 -24.23 7.10 7.06
C SER A 62 -23.27 6.88 5.88
N GLY A 63 -22.84 7.94 5.18
CA GLY A 63 -21.88 7.85 4.06
C GLY A 63 -20.42 7.75 4.52
N SER A 64 -20.07 8.43 5.63
CA SER A 64 -18.68 8.46 6.13
C SER A 64 -18.25 7.14 6.75
N SER A 65 -19.14 6.44 7.46
CA SER A 65 -18.83 5.15 8.08
C SER A 65 -18.63 4.05 7.02
N PHE A 66 -19.50 3.98 6.02
CA PHE A 66 -19.34 3.07 4.88
C PHE A 66 -18.02 3.32 4.13
N LEU A 67 -17.67 4.59 3.88
CA LEU A 67 -16.45 4.93 3.14
C LEU A 67 -15.17 4.74 3.96
N ILE A 68 -15.15 5.14 5.23
CA ILE A 68 -13.98 4.93 6.09
C ILE A 68 -13.71 3.43 6.24
N ILE A 69 -14.75 2.62 6.45
CA ILE A 69 -14.60 1.19 6.67
C ILE A 69 -14.31 0.48 5.35
N ILE A 70 -15.14 0.65 4.31
CA ILE A 70 -14.99 -0.13 3.08
C ILE A 70 -13.85 0.41 2.21
N ASN A 71 -13.80 1.71 1.92
CA ASN A 71 -12.72 2.26 1.09
C ASN A 71 -11.38 2.21 1.85
N GLY A 72 -11.38 2.56 3.14
CA GLY A 72 -10.20 2.43 3.98
C GLY A 72 -9.69 0.97 4.06
N LEU A 73 -10.58 -0.01 4.31
CA LEU A 73 -10.20 -1.43 4.31
C LEU A 73 -9.69 -1.86 2.94
N PHE A 74 -10.35 -1.47 1.86
CA PHE A 74 -9.96 -1.81 0.51
C PHE A 74 -8.56 -1.32 0.17
N VAL A 75 -8.31 -0.01 0.34
CA VAL A 75 -6.97 0.58 0.17
C VAL A 75 -5.95 -0.08 1.11
N GLY A 76 -6.35 -0.36 2.35
CA GLY A 76 -5.52 -1.04 3.34
C GLY A 76 -5.10 -2.44 2.94
N VAL A 77 -6.02 -3.24 2.39
CA VAL A 77 -5.74 -4.59 1.91
C VAL A 77 -4.76 -4.54 0.73
N LEU A 78 -4.99 -3.64 -0.24
CA LEU A 78 -4.09 -3.46 -1.37
C LEU A 78 -2.69 -3.02 -0.92
N ALA A 79 -2.60 -2.03 -0.03
CA ALA A 79 -1.34 -1.59 0.56
C ALA A 79 -0.66 -2.71 1.37
N GLY A 80 -1.43 -3.53 2.07
CA GLY A 80 -0.96 -4.71 2.79
C GLY A 80 -0.33 -5.75 1.87
N ILE A 81 -0.93 -6.02 0.71
CA ILE A 81 -0.39 -6.92 -0.32
C ILE A 81 0.97 -6.42 -0.81
N VAL A 82 1.04 -5.14 -1.20
CA VAL A 82 2.31 -4.52 -1.64
C VAL A 82 3.34 -4.58 -0.52
N TRP A 83 2.95 -4.26 0.72
CA TRP A 83 3.81 -4.33 1.89
C TRP A 83 4.41 -5.74 2.12
N ILE A 84 3.58 -6.78 2.04
CA ILE A 84 4.01 -8.17 2.20
C ILE A 84 5.08 -8.54 1.16
N VAL A 85 4.94 -8.03 -0.06
CA VAL A 85 5.90 -8.23 -1.16
C VAL A 85 7.20 -7.46 -0.94
N VAL A 86 7.15 -6.18 -0.53
CA VAL A 86 8.35 -5.34 -0.45
C VAL A 86 9.11 -5.46 0.89
N SER A 87 8.40 -5.75 1.97
CA SER A 87 8.95 -5.73 3.34
C SER A 87 10.14 -6.67 3.59
N PRO A 88 10.30 -7.85 2.95
CA PRO A 88 11.45 -8.71 3.16
C PRO A 88 12.78 -8.09 2.67
N TRP A 89 12.70 -7.14 1.74
CA TRP A 89 13.84 -6.57 1.03
C TRP A 89 14.29 -5.23 1.59
N LEU A 90 13.46 -4.61 2.43
CA LEU A 90 13.78 -3.37 3.13
C LEU A 90 14.95 -3.56 4.13
N PRO A 91 15.70 -2.48 4.41
CA PRO A 91 16.74 -2.51 5.44
C PRO A 91 16.15 -2.82 6.82
N ARG A 92 16.94 -3.48 7.66
CA ARG A 92 16.56 -3.81 9.04
C ARG A 92 17.02 -2.72 10.02
N GLY A 93 16.46 -2.73 11.23
CA GLY A 93 16.82 -1.79 12.29
C GLY A 93 16.27 -0.37 12.07
N ARG A 94 17.04 0.66 12.46
CA ARG A 94 16.61 2.07 12.44
C ARG A 94 16.20 2.59 11.06
N TRP A 95 16.69 1.98 9.98
CA TRP A 95 16.39 2.38 8.61
C TRP A 95 15.10 1.78 8.03
N ARG A 96 14.47 0.81 8.73
CA ARG A 96 13.27 0.13 8.20
C ARG A 96 12.11 1.08 7.97
N LEU A 97 11.81 1.92 8.96
CA LEU A 97 10.70 2.88 8.89
C LEU A 97 10.89 3.94 7.79
N PRO A 98 12.01 4.70 7.74
CA PRO A 98 12.20 5.68 6.67
C PRO A 98 12.24 5.04 5.28
N ALA A 99 12.85 3.85 5.12
CA ALA A 99 12.85 3.16 3.84
C ALA A 99 11.44 2.69 3.43
N ALA A 100 10.61 2.25 4.37
CA ALA A 100 9.22 1.91 4.11
C ALA A 100 8.40 3.14 3.68
N THR A 101 8.59 4.27 4.35
CA THR A 101 7.96 5.54 3.98
C THR A 101 8.32 5.95 2.56
N ILE A 102 9.62 5.99 2.24
CA ILE A 102 10.11 6.34 0.88
C ILE A 102 9.54 5.36 -0.16
N ALA A 103 9.61 4.06 0.11
CA ALA A 103 9.13 3.05 -0.82
C ALA A 103 7.61 3.18 -1.06
N ALA A 104 6.82 3.35 -0.01
CA ALA A 104 5.38 3.56 -0.12
C ALA A 104 5.04 4.82 -0.91
N THR A 105 5.69 5.94 -0.62
CA THR A 105 5.50 7.19 -1.37
C THR A 105 5.82 7.00 -2.85
N ALA A 106 6.96 6.42 -3.19
CA ALA A 106 7.34 6.22 -4.59
C ALA A 106 6.40 5.26 -5.34
N ILE A 107 5.96 4.18 -4.68
CA ILE A 107 5.20 3.10 -5.33
C ILE A 107 3.70 3.41 -5.42
N ALA A 108 3.12 4.08 -4.41
CA ALA A 108 1.67 4.28 -4.32
C ALA A 108 1.21 5.67 -4.76
N THR A 109 2.05 6.71 -4.67
CA THR A 109 1.66 8.07 -5.09
C THR A 109 1.22 8.15 -6.55
N PRO A 110 1.85 7.46 -7.54
CA PRO A 110 1.38 7.46 -8.92
C PRO A 110 -0.04 6.91 -9.13
N LEU A 111 -0.59 6.18 -8.16
CA LEU A 111 -1.97 5.71 -8.21
C LEU A 111 -2.98 6.77 -7.72
N LEU A 112 -2.51 7.78 -6.99
CA LEU A 112 -3.38 8.81 -6.39
C LEU A 112 -3.18 10.18 -7.03
N VAL A 113 -1.94 10.55 -7.32
CA VAL A 113 -1.56 11.83 -7.91
C VAL A 113 -1.32 11.62 -9.38
N GLN A 114 -2.39 11.83 -10.16
CA GLN A 114 -2.43 11.58 -11.60
C GLN A 114 -2.81 12.86 -12.35
N PRO A 115 -2.10 13.26 -13.41
CA PRO A 115 -2.40 14.50 -14.16
C PRO A 115 -3.76 14.50 -14.86
N ASP A 116 -4.28 13.32 -15.17
CA ASP A 116 -5.59 13.09 -15.80
C ASP A 116 -6.75 13.08 -14.80
N ASN A 117 -6.48 13.12 -13.49
CA ASN A 117 -7.54 13.15 -12.48
C ASN A 117 -8.24 14.52 -12.47
N PRO A 118 -9.56 14.58 -12.76
CA PRO A 118 -10.32 15.83 -12.82
C PRO A 118 -10.38 16.56 -11.47
N ASP A 119 -10.21 15.85 -10.34
CA ASP A 119 -10.24 16.44 -9.01
C ASP A 119 -9.16 17.53 -8.84
N PHE A 120 -8.01 17.44 -9.52
CA PHE A 120 -6.97 18.46 -9.44
C PHE A 120 -7.36 19.78 -10.12
N ARG A 121 -8.27 19.74 -11.11
CA ARG A 121 -8.83 20.97 -11.71
C ARG A 121 -9.86 21.63 -10.80
N ILE A 122 -10.57 20.83 -10.00
CA ILE A 122 -11.56 21.33 -9.04
C ILE A 122 -10.84 21.94 -7.81
N LEU A 123 -9.67 21.39 -7.46
CA LEU A 123 -8.86 21.79 -6.31
C LEU A 123 -7.71 22.76 -6.66
N ASP A 124 -7.75 23.37 -7.85
CA ASP A 124 -6.76 24.36 -8.36
C ASP A 124 -5.29 23.89 -8.35
N ALA A 125 -5.04 22.57 -8.41
CA ALA A 125 -3.69 21.99 -8.47
C ALA A 125 -2.71 22.49 -7.39
N ASP A 126 -3.23 22.87 -6.22
CA ASP A 126 -2.48 23.59 -5.19
C ASP A 126 -1.35 22.76 -4.55
N VAL A 127 -0.16 23.36 -4.41
CA VAL A 127 1.03 22.73 -3.79
C VAL A 127 0.72 22.16 -2.39
N PRO A 128 0.00 22.85 -1.49
CA PRO A 128 -0.38 22.30 -0.20
C PRO A 128 -1.21 21.02 -0.29
N ILE A 129 -2.12 20.91 -1.26
CA ILE A 129 -2.99 19.73 -1.44
C ILE A 129 -2.16 18.53 -1.90
N LEU A 130 -1.28 18.74 -2.88
CA LEU A 130 -0.33 17.72 -3.33
C LEU A 130 0.57 17.26 -2.18
N ALA A 131 1.11 18.19 -1.39
CA ALA A 131 1.95 17.87 -0.24
C ALA A 131 1.20 17.04 0.82
N MET A 132 -0.07 17.37 1.08
CA MET A 132 -0.91 16.59 2.00
C MET A 132 -1.21 15.18 1.47
N LEU A 133 -1.51 15.02 0.17
CA LEU A 133 -1.78 13.72 -0.43
C LEU A 133 -0.55 12.81 -0.37
N ILE A 134 0.60 13.33 -0.82
CA ILE A 134 1.89 12.63 -0.74
C ILE A 134 2.25 12.30 0.71
N GLY A 135 2.00 13.24 1.62
CA GLY A 135 2.19 13.07 3.06
C GLY A 135 1.30 11.97 3.66
N LEU A 136 0.04 11.85 3.20
CA LEU A 136 -0.86 10.80 3.63
C LEU A 136 -0.36 9.42 3.19
N VAL A 137 0.12 9.29 1.95
CA VAL A 137 0.72 8.04 1.45
C VAL A 137 1.98 7.68 2.25
N ALA A 138 2.83 8.67 2.52
CA ALA A 138 4.03 8.50 3.35
C ALA A 138 3.65 8.00 4.77
N LEU A 139 2.60 8.57 5.36
CA LEU A 139 2.09 8.17 6.67
C LEU A 139 1.52 6.75 6.67
N VAL A 140 0.81 6.34 5.61
CA VAL A 140 0.34 4.96 5.43
C VAL A 140 1.53 4.00 5.43
N GLY A 141 2.56 4.27 4.63
CA GLY A 141 3.77 3.43 4.58
C GLY A 141 4.48 3.32 5.93
N LEU A 142 4.62 4.45 6.63
CA LEU A 142 5.20 4.49 7.97
C LEU A 142 4.38 3.66 8.98
N ALA A 143 3.07 3.87 8.98
CA ALA A 143 2.15 3.23 9.93
C ALA A 143 2.05 1.72 9.71
N ILE A 144 2.01 1.26 8.45
CA ILE A 144 2.05 -0.19 8.14
C ILE A 144 3.35 -0.79 8.65
N ALA A 145 4.49 -0.18 8.35
CA ALA A 145 5.79 -0.70 8.77
C ALA A 145 5.95 -0.78 10.30
N TRP A 146 5.42 0.22 11.01
CA TRP A 146 5.39 0.24 12.47
C TRP A 146 4.45 -0.83 13.03
N LEU A 147 3.23 -0.93 12.51
CA LEU A 147 2.21 -1.85 13.01
C LEU A 147 2.56 -3.30 12.70
N ASP A 148 3.10 -3.59 11.52
CA ASP A 148 3.63 -4.90 11.14
C ASP A 148 4.70 -5.36 12.13
N ALA A 149 5.68 -4.49 12.44
CA ALA A 149 6.72 -4.79 13.43
C ALA A 149 6.14 -5.07 14.82
N ARG A 150 5.02 -4.42 15.16
CA ARG A 150 4.33 -4.62 16.43
C ARG A 150 3.55 -5.93 16.47
N LEU A 151 2.82 -6.24 15.38
CA LEU A 151 2.04 -7.46 15.22
C LEU A 151 2.94 -8.70 15.14
N GLU A 152 4.06 -8.65 14.43
CA GLU A 152 5.02 -9.77 14.38
C GLU A 152 5.52 -10.20 15.77
N ARG A 153 5.62 -9.26 16.72
CA ARG A 153 6.03 -9.55 18.12
C ARG A 153 4.88 -10.02 19.00
N ARG A 154 3.64 -9.68 18.65
CA ARG A 154 2.43 -9.97 19.45
C ARG A 154 1.72 -11.25 19.01
N LEU A 155 1.79 -11.60 17.72
CA LEU A 155 1.13 -12.78 17.18
C LEU A 155 1.78 -14.06 17.73
N PRO A 156 0.98 -15.03 18.21
CA PRO A 156 1.48 -16.30 18.71
C PRO A 156 2.35 -17.03 17.70
N ARG A 157 3.50 -17.53 18.15
CA ARG A 157 4.30 -18.48 17.37
C ARG A 157 3.63 -19.86 17.45
N PRO A 158 3.48 -20.57 16.32
CA PRO A 158 2.86 -21.89 16.32
C PRO A 158 3.72 -22.88 17.12
N ARG A 159 3.22 -23.33 18.27
CA ARG A 159 3.71 -24.55 18.95
C ARG A 159 3.05 -25.77 18.32
N ASP A 160 1.72 -25.71 18.19
CA ASP A 160 0.91 -26.65 17.43
C ASP A 160 0.41 -26.02 16.11
N PRO A 161 0.67 -26.65 14.95
CA PRO A 161 0.44 -26.00 13.65
C PRO A 161 -1.02 -25.94 13.21
N LEU A 162 -1.90 -26.79 13.75
CA LEU A 162 -3.26 -26.99 13.23
C LEU A 162 -4.22 -25.80 13.50
N PRO A 163 -4.53 -25.42 14.76
CA PRO A 163 -5.55 -24.40 15.01
C PRO A 163 -5.11 -23.00 14.57
N LEU A 164 -3.86 -22.63 14.85
CA LEU A 164 -3.29 -21.35 14.43
C LEU A 164 -3.05 -21.29 12.92
N GLY A 165 -2.67 -22.41 12.30
CA GLY A 165 -2.49 -22.51 10.86
C GLY A 165 -3.77 -22.25 10.08
N LEU A 166 -4.92 -22.74 10.58
CA LEU A 166 -6.21 -22.49 9.96
C LEU A 166 -6.60 -21.02 10.01
N ILE A 167 -6.43 -20.36 11.16
CA ILE A 167 -6.73 -18.91 11.31
C ILE A 167 -5.86 -18.09 10.36
N TYR A 168 -4.54 -18.30 10.36
CA TYR A 168 -3.62 -17.57 9.47
C TYR A 168 -3.86 -17.90 8.00
N GLY A 169 -4.25 -19.15 7.70
CA GLY A 169 -4.61 -19.59 6.36
C GLY A 169 -5.84 -18.87 5.82
N VAL A 170 -6.91 -18.74 6.62
CA VAL A 170 -8.14 -18.02 6.23
C VAL A 170 -7.85 -16.54 5.96
N VAL A 171 -7.10 -15.87 6.83
CA VAL A 171 -6.75 -14.45 6.62
C VAL A 171 -5.89 -14.27 5.36
N THR A 172 -4.94 -15.17 5.15
CA THR A 172 -4.07 -15.17 3.96
C THR A 172 -4.89 -15.42 2.69
N LEU A 173 -5.82 -16.37 2.72
CA LEU A 173 -6.70 -16.67 1.59
C LEU A 173 -7.56 -15.46 1.23
N PHE A 174 -8.13 -14.77 2.22
CA PHE A 174 -8.88 -13.54 2.00
C PHE A 174 -8.03 -12.48 1.29
N GLY A 175 -6.80 -12.23 1.75
CA GLY A 175 -5.88 -11.30 1.09
C GLY A 175 -5.52 -11.72 -0.34
N LEU A 176 -5.35 -13.04 -0.57
CA LEU A 176 -5.03 -13.58 -1.89
C LEU A 176 -6.14 -13.33 -2.92
N LEU A 177 -7.41 -13.27 -2.50
CA LEU A 177 -8.52 -12.91 -3.38
C LEU A 177 -8.41 -11.50 -3.97
N PHE A 178 -7.72 -10.59 -3.29
CA PHE A 178 -7.48 -9.21 -3.74
C PHE A 178 -6.18 -9.06 -4.55
N LEU A 179 -5.38 -10.12 -4.69
CA LEU A 179 -4.13 -10.06 -5.44
C LEU A 179 -4.33 -9.67 -6.92
N PRO A 180 -5.29 -10.23 -7.69
CA PRO A 180 -5.51 -9.83 -9.07
C PRO A 180 -5.84 -8.34 -9.19
N LEU A 181 -6.59 -7.82 -8.21
CA LEU A 181 -6.97 -6.41 -8.16
C LEU A 181 -5.77 -5.51 -7.88
N ALA A 182 -4.92 -5.88 -6.91
CA ALA A 182 -3.66 -5.18 -6.65
C ALA A 182 -2.75 -5.15 -7.89
N VAL A 183 -2.67 -6.25 -8.64
CA VAL A 183 -1.92 -6.30 -9.91
C VAL A 183 -2.58 -5.41 -10.97
N GLY A 184 -3.91 -5.45 -11.06
CA GLY A 184 -4.69 -4.63 -11.99
C GLY A 184 -4.43 -3.13 -11.83
N PHE A 185 -4.36 -2.62 -10.60
CA PHE A 185 -4.05 -1.20 -10.35
C PHE A 185 -2.73 -0.71 -10.98
N TYR A 186 -1.75 -1.60 -11.16
CA TYR A 186 -0.48 -1.23 -11.79
C TYR A 186 -0.42 -1.55 -13.28
N LEU A 187 -1.18 -2.52 -13.76
CA LEU A 187 -1.02 -3.07 -15.13
C LEU A 187 -2.24 -2.85 -16.04
N SER A 188 -3.38 -2.42 -15.51
CA SER A 188 -4.64 -2.27 -16.24
C SER A 188 -5.18 -0.85 -16.08
N SER A 189 -5.42 -0.18 -17.21
CA SER A 189 -6.10 1.12 -17.29
C SER A 189 -7.51 1.07 -16.72
N GLU A 190 -8.23 -0.03 -16.96
CA GLU A 190 -9.59 -0.24 -16.46
C GLU A 190 -9.63 -0.33 -14.93
N THR A 191 -8.66 -1.02 -14.33
CA THR A 191 -8.65 -1.21 -12.87
C THR A 191 -8.19 0.04 -12.13
N CYS A 192 -7.17 0.75 -12.64
CA CYS A 192 -6.70 1.99 -12.03
C CYS A 192 -7.63 3.19 -12.31
N GLY A 193 -8.54 3.07 -13.28
CA GLY A 193 -9.36 4.20 -13.75
C GLY A 193 -8.51 5.30 -14.40
N CYS A 194 -7.37 4.93 -15.01
CA CYS A 194 -6.35 5.85 -15.47
C CYS A 194 -5.92 5.58 -16.91
N LEU A 195 -5.56 6.64 -17.65
CA LEU A 195 -5.13 6.50 -19.04
C LEU A 195 -3.79 5.78 -19.18
N ASN A 196 -2.86 6.06 -18.24
CA ASN A 196 -1.49 5.57 -18.29
C ASN A 196 -1.14 4.86 -16.97
N PRO A 197 -1.45 3.56 -16.83
CA PRO A 197 -1.12 2.81 -15.63
C PRO A 197 0.41 2.78 -15.41
N PRO A 198 0.90 2.81 -14.16
CA PRO A 198 2.32 2.78 -13.84
C PRO A 198 2.91 1.36 -14.01
N SER A 199 2.83 0.84 -15.23
CA SER A 199 3.12 -0.56 -15.58
C SER A 199 4.56 -0.96 -15.32
N ALA A 200 5.51 -0.04 -15.48
CA ALA A 200 6.91 -0.27 -15.14
C ALA A 200 7.09 -0.58 -13.64
N ILE A 201 6.36 0.12 -12.77
CA ILE A 201 6.34 -0.17 -11.32
C ILE A 201 5.69 -1.53 -11.08
N GLY A 202 4.57 -1.82 -11.77
CA GLY A 202 3.86 -3.10 -11.70
C GLY A 202 4.75 -4.30 -12.01
N TRP A 203 5.49 -4.26 -13.12
CA TRP A 203 6.42 -5.33 -13.50
C TRP A 203 7.56 -5.49 -12.49
N ALA A 204 8.11 -4.39 -11.98
CA ALA A 204 9.11 -4.44 -10.92
C ALA A 204 8.54 -5.09 -9.65
N LEU A 205 7.31 -4.74 -9.24
CA LEU A 205 6.62 -5.35 -8.11
C LEU A 205 6.31 -6.83 -8.33
N LEU A 206 5.95 -7.26 -9.53
CA LEU A 206 5.77 -8.68 -9.85
C LEU A 206 7.08 -9.46 -9.72
N ALA A 207 8.20 -8.91 -10.17
CA ALA A 207 9.53 -9.52 -9.97
C ALA A 207 9.88 -9.61 -8.46
N VAL A 208 9.61 -8.57 -7.69
CA VAL A 208 9.77 -8.57 -6.22
C VAL A 208 8.81 -9.58 -5.56
N GLY A 209 7.59 -9.73 -6.06
CA GLY A 209 6.60 -10.71 -5.59
C GLY A 209 7.06 -12.14 -5.85
N GLY A 210 7.53 -12.43 -7.06
CA GLY A 210 8.07 -13.72 -7.43
C GLY A 210 9.30 -14.11 -6.60
N THR A 211 10.22 -13.17 -6.38
CA THR A 211 11.37 -13.40 -5.50
C THR A 211 10.96 -13.63 -4.05
N THR A 212 9.90 -12.96 -3.58
CA THR A 212 9.35 -13.13 -2.22
C THR A 212 8.76 -14.52 -2.05
N ALA A 213 7.92 -14.95 -2.98
CA ALA A 213 7.34 -16.28 -3.00
C ALA A 213 8.43 -17.38 -3.07
N ALA A 214 9.43 -17.20 -3.95
CA ALA A 214 10.57 -18.11 -4.04
C ALA A 214 11.34 -18.18 -2.72
N SER A 215 11.54 -17.05 -2.04
CA SER A 215 12.23 -17.01 -0.75
C SER A 215 11.47 -17.80 0.32
N TRP A 216 10.13 -17.71 0.35
CA TRP A 216 9.32 -18.48 1.28
C TRP A 216 9.34 -19.97 0.95
N ALA A 217 9.22 -20.34 -0.33
CA ALA A 217 9.29 -21.73 -0.77
C ALA A 217 10.62 -22.38 -0.36
N ILE A 218 11.75 -21.70 -0.59
CA ILE A 218 13.08 -22.17 -0.19
C ILE A 218 13.17 -22.34 1.33
N ARG A 219 12.67 -21.39 2.12
CA ARG A 219 12.71 -21.47 3.59
C ARG A 219 11.85 -22.61 4.14
N VAL A 220 10.66 -22.83 3.56
CA VAL A 220 9.79 -23.94 3.93
C VAL A 220 10.45 -25.28 3.61
N ALA A 221 11.02 -25.42 2.41
CA ALA A 221 11.65 -26.66 1.95
C ALA A 221 12.96 -26.97 2.68
N THR A 222 13.87 -26.01 2.75
CA THR A 222 15.24 -26.23 3.27
C THR A 222 15.36 -26.01 4.77
N GLY A 223 14.44 -25.27 5.40
CA GLY A 223 14.56 -24.88 6.80
C GLY A 223 15.55 -23.75 7.08
N ARG A 224 16.14 -23.16 6.05
CA ARG A 224 17.02 -22.00 6.20
C ARG A 224 16.23 -20.82 6.76
N THR A 225 16.88 -20.07 7.64
CA THR A 225 16.33 -18.82 8.20
C THR A 225 16.43 -17.67 7.20
N GLU A 226 17.46 -17.70 6.34
CA GLU A 226 17.76 -16.65 5.36
C GLU A 226 17.64 -17.16 3.92
N ALA A 227 17.29 -16.24 3.02
CA ALA A 227 17.26 -16.51 1.59
C ALA A 227 18.70 -16.55 1.02
N PRO A 228 18.94 -17.29 -0.08
CA PRO A 228 20.23 -17.27 -0.77
C PRO A 228 20.65 -15.84 -1.15
N ALA A 229 21.95 -15.55 -1.10
CA ALA A 229 22.49 -14.22 -1.38
C ALA A 229 22.07 -13.68 -2.76
N ALA A 230 22.03 -14.55 -3.78
CA ALA A 230 21.55 -14.19 -5.11
C ALA A 230 20.09 -13.72 -5.08
N LEU A 231 19.21 -14.45 -4.40
CA LEU A 231 17.79 -14.08 -4.28
C LEU A 231 17.61 -12.77 -3.48
N MET A 232 18.43 -12.56 -2.45
CA MET A 232 18.49 -11.31 -1.70
C MET A 232 18.90 -10.12 -2.59
N ALA A 233 19.88 -10.31 -3.47
CA ALA A 233 20.30 -9.27 -4.41
C ALA A 233 19.18 -8.95 -5.42
N VAL A 234 18.56 -9.98 -6.02
CA VAL A 234 17.47 -9.78 -6.99
C VAL A 234 16.27 -9.07 -6.35
N GLY A 235 15.82 -9.50 -5.17
CA GLY A 235 14.70 -8.85 -4.48
C GLY A 235 14.98 -7.38 -4.12
N ARG A 236 16.21 -7.07 -3.68
CA ARG A 236 16.63 -5.69 -3.40
C ARG A 236 16.74 -4.83 -4.65
N LEU A 237 17.34 -5.34 -5.72
CA LEU A 237 17.44 -4.63 -6.99
C LEU A 237 16.06 -4.37 -7.60
N GLY A 238 15.15 -5.35 -7.53
CA GLY A 238 13.76 -5.18 -7.94
C GLY A 238 13.04 -4.10 -7.13
N LEU A 239 13.23 -4.05 -5.82
CA LEU A 239 12.66 -3.00 -4.97
C LEU A 239 13.25 -1.62 -5.31
N ILE A 240 14.58 -1.52 -5.48
CA ILE A 240 15.24 -0.28 -5.89
C ILE A 240 14.70 0.20 -7.24
N ALA A 241 14.51 -0.71 -8.20
CA ALA A 241 13.92 -0.38 -9.49
C ALA A 241 12.48 0.13 -9.34
N ALA A 242 11.63 -0.54 -8.56
CA ALA A 242 10.26 -0.10 -8.31
C ALA A 242 10.20 1.31 -7.68
N VAL A 243 11.07 1.57 -6.69
CA VAL A 243 11.17 2.89 -6.04
C VAL A 243 11.73 3.95 -6.98
N GLY A 244 12.75 3.64 -7.76
CA GLY A 244 13.34 4.56 -8.74
C GLY A 244 12.33 4.97 -9.82
N LEU A 245 11.67 3.98 -10.44
CA LEU A 245 10.63 4.19 -11.45
C LEU A 245 9.46 4.99 -10.88
N GLY A 246 9.02 4.65 -9.67
CA GLY A 246 7.97 5.38 -8.97
C GLY A 246 8.34 6.82 -8.68
N THR A 247 9.56 7.08 -8.21
CA THR A 247 10.04 8.44 -7.93
C THR A 247 10.06 9.30 -9.18
N VAL A 248 10.59 8.78 -10.30
CA VAL A 248 10.60 9.48 -11.59
C VAL A 248 9.17 9.82 -12.02
N ARG A 249 8.26 8.85 -11.90
CA ARG A 249 6.84 9.05 -12.26
C ARG A 249 6.16 10.11 -11.39
N VAL A 250 6.37 10.09 -10.07
CA VAL A 250 5.79 11.10 -9.14
C VAL A 250 6.28 12.50 -9.51
N VAL A 251 7.56 12.67 -9.79
CA VAL A 251 8.11 13.99 -10.17
C VAL A 251 7.49 14.48 -11.47
N ASP A 252 7.38 13.61 -12.47
CA ASP A 252 6.80 13.91 -13.78
C ASP A 252 5.29 14.26 -13.67
N ASP A 253 4.54 13.50 -12.86
CA ASP A 253 3.11 13.74 -12.64
C ASP A 253 2.86 15.04 -11.84
N VAL A 254 3.63 15.31 -10.78
CA VAL A 254 3.54 16.56 -10.03
C VAL A 254 3.90 17.76 -10.90
N ALA A 255 4.96 17.67 -11.72
CA ALA A 255 5.35 18.74 -12.62
C ALA A 255 4.27 19.04 -13.66
N ARG A 256 3.59 18.02 -14.18
CA ARG A 256 2.45 18.19 -15.10
C ARG A 256 1.25 18.83 -14.41
N ILE A 257 0.91 18.41 -13.19
CA ILE A 257 -0.23 18.97 -12.45
C ILE A 257 -0.01 20.46 -12.15
N LEU A 258 1.20 20.86 -11.74
CA LEU A 258 1.54 22.25 -11.45
C LEU A 258 1.64 23.16 -12.69
N ALA A 259 1.57 22.59 -13.90
CA ALA A 259 1.61 23.32 -15.16
C ALA A 259 0.24 23.56 -15.78
N ILE A 260 -0.83 23.03 -15.16
CA ILE A 260 -2.25 23.23 -15.56
C ILE A 260 -2.75 24.54 -14.95
#